data_AF-A0A6C0H0F4-F1
#
_entry.id   AF-A0A6C0H0F4-F1
#
_cell.length_a   1.000
_cell.length_b   1.000
_cell.length_c   1.000
_cell.angle_alpha   90.00
_cell.angle_beta   90.00
_cell.angle_gamma   90.00
#
_symmetry.space_group_name_H-M   'P 1'
#
loop_
_entity.id
_entity.type
_entity.pdbx_description
1 polymer ?
#
loop_
_entity_poly.entity_id
_entity_poly.type
_entity_poly.pdbx_seq_one_letter_code
_entity_poly.pdbx_strand_id
1 'polypeptide(L)'
;MLNVNGSNDDFYRYKMNRVNISNKGNGNGQFTIINNLEEISKTINTPYEILYKYIANDLGSSFNEKKKSLTGTHTQETIQNSIFKYINDFVICTKCGIPEINYTIKDKNNVESKCSACGSYNIIKNNNKINFKINDLILKYLQKNKNWKITKGNMILLKDYGPEIFGQEVDKLNEEITSDEEKITNNDEEKTTSNVEDDFNPFT
;
A
#
# COMPACT_ATOMS: atom_id res chain seq x y z
N MET A 1 1.86 -10.67 -3.07
CA MET A 1 1.57 -9.49 -2.21
C MET A 1 0.18 -9.59 -1.60
N LEU A 2 -0.13 -8.71 -0.66
CA LEU A 2 -1.47 -8.51 -0.11
C LEU A 2 -1.93 -7.07 -0.36
N ASN A 3 -3.24 -6.88 -0.44
CA ASN A 3 -3.83 -5.55 -0.46
C ASN A 3 -3.68 -4.89 0.90
N VAL A 4 -3.29 -3.61 0.94
CA VAL A 4 -3.13 -2.87 2.20
C VAL A 4 -4.43 -2.85 3.00
N ASN A 5 -5.59 -2.72 2.35
CA ASN A 5 -6.91 -2.74 2.99
C ASN A 5 -7.43 -4.15 3.37
N GLY A 6 -6.66 -5.21 3.10
CA GLY A 6 -7.06 -6.59 3.38
C GLY A 6 -8.12 -7.17 2.43
N SER A 7 -8.49 -6.46 1.36
CA SER A 7 -9.42 -6.98 0.34
C SER A 7 -8.77 -8.04 -0.56
N ASN A 8 -9.60 -8.78 -1.30
CA ASN A 8 -9.17 -9.71 -2.35
C ASN A 8 -9.31 -9.11 -3.76
N ASP A 9 -9.35 -7.77 -3.88
CA ASP A 9 -9.43 -7.09 -5.17
C ASP A 9 -8.07 -7.10 -5.89
N ASP A 10 -7.99 -7.82 -7.01
CA ASP A 10 -6.77 -7.96 -7.79
C ASP A 10 -6.27 -6.59 -8.30
N PHE A 11 -7.18 -5.67 -8.63
CA PHE A 11 -6.86 -4.34 -9.16
C PHE A 11 -6.57 -3.29 -8.10
N TYR A 12 -6.62 -3.65 -6.81
CA TYR A 12 -6.34 -2.70 -5.74
C TYR A 12 -4.92 -2.14 -5.86
N ARG A 13 -4.80 -0.82 -6.02
CA ARG A 13 -3.55 -0.13 -6.32
C ARG A 13 -2.48 -0.29 -5.23
N TYR A 14 -2.89 -0.36 -3.97
CA TYR A 14 -1.99 -0.27 -2.83
C TYR A 14 -1.71 -1.63 -2.22
N LYS A 15 -0.47 -2.10 -2.38
CA LYS A 15 -0.11 -3.46 -2.02
C LYS A 15 1.09 -3.48 -1.07
N MET A 16 1.21 -4.55 -0.29
CA MET A 16 2.32 -4.77 0.64
C MET A 16 2.78 -6.23 0.63
N ASN A 17 4.01 -6.45 1.09
CA ASN A 17 4.55 -7.79 1.28
C ASN A 17 3.83 -8.52 2.41
N ARG A 18 3.68 -9.85 2.28
CA ARG A 18 3.20 -10.70 3.37
C ARG A 18 4.21 -10.68 4.50
N VAL A 19 3.76 -10.66 5.75
CA VAL A 19 4.69 -10.71 6.88
C VAL A 19 5.49 -12.01 6.88
N ASN A 20 6.80 -11.92 7.06
CA ASN A 20 7.72 -13.03 7.19
C ASN A 20 8.25 -13.07 8.62
N ILE A 21 8.06 -14.20 9.30
CA ILE A 21 8.37 -14.35 10.71
C ILE A 21 9.36 -15.49 10.97
N SER A 22 10.09 -15.40 12.06
CA SER A 22 10.99 -16.44 12.52
C SER A 22 10.86 -16.60 14.02
N ASN A 23 10.30 -17.74 14.43
CA ASN A 23 10.20 -18.13 15.83
C ASN A 23 11.53 -18.74 16.28
N LYS A 24 12.04 -18.29 17.43
CA LYS A 24 13.34 -18.67 17.99
C LYS A 24 13.19 -18.89 19.50
N GLY A 25 14.19 -19.57 20.07
CA GLY A 25 14.23 -19.89 21.50
C GLY A 25 13.46 -21.17 21.84
N ASN A 26 13.59 -21.61 23.08
CA ASN A 26 12.91 -22.79 23.61
C ASN A 26 12.41 -22.52 25.04
N GLY A 27 11.36 -23.23 25.46
CA GLY A 27 10.76 -23.06 26.79
C GLY A 27 10.29 -21.62 27.05
N ASN A 28 10.67 -21.05 28.19
CA ASN A 28 10.29 -19.70 28.61
C ASN A 28 11.03 -18.58 27.84
N GLY A 29 12.01 -18.93 27.01
CA GLY A 29 12.82 -18.01 26.23
C GLY A 29 12.40 -17.88 24.77
N GLN A 30 11.16 -18.24 24.43
CA GLN A 30 10.65 -18.15 23.05
C GLN A 30 10.37 -16.71 22.65
N PHE A 31 10.74 -16.36 21.42
CA PHE A 31 10.52 -15.04 20.85
C PHE A 31 10.31 -15.14 19.33
N THR A 32 9.59 -14.15 18.80
CA THR A 32 9.27 -14.03 17.38
C THR A 32 10.01 -12.83 16.79
N ILE A 33 10.73 -13.03 15.70
CA ILE A 33 11.33 -11.96 14.89
C ILE A 33 10.47 -11.74 13.66
N ILE A 34 10.19 -10.49 13.32
CA ILE A 34 9.52 -10.12 12.06
C ILE A 34 10.59 -9.61 11.10
N ASN A 35 10.93 -10.42 10.10
CA ASN A 35 12.10 -10.22 9.25
C ASN A 35 11.94 -9.02 8.30
N ASN A 36 10.75 -8.84 7.73
CA ASN A 36 10.46 -7.84 6.71
C ASN A 36 9.60 -6.66 7.20
N LEU A 37 9.51 -6.44 8.52
CA LEU A 37 8.66 -5.36 9.05
C LEU A 37 9.15 -3.97 8.63
N GLU A 38 10.45 -3.79 8.39
CA GLU A 38 10.98 -2.51 7.92
C GLU A 38 10.46 -2.17 6.52
N GLU A 39 10.42 -3.13 5.61
CA GLU A 39 9.85 -2.96 4.27
C GLU A 39 8.34 -2.65 4.32
N ILE A 40 7.61 -3.39 5.15
CA ILE A 40 6.17 -3.16 5.36
C ILE A 40 5.95 -1.76 5.91
N SER A 41 6.73 -1.34 6.91
CA SER A 41 6.63 -0.01 7.53
C SER A 41 6.85 1.13 6.54
N LYS A 42 7.82 0.97 5.63
CA LYS A 42 8.08 1.91 4.53
C LYS A 42 6.92 1.95 3.54
N THR A 43 6.32 0.79 3.26
CA THR A 43 5.19 0.67 2.32
C THR A 43 3.94 1.40 2.83
N ILE A 44 3.64 1.25 4.12
CA ILE A 44 2.49 1.91 4.76
C ILE A 44 2.81 3.31 5.33
N ASN A 45 3.97 3.88 4.99
CA ASN A 45 4.45 5.19 5.45
C ASN A 45 4.37 5.40 6.97
N THR A 46 4.74 4.38 7.74
CA THR A 46 4.72 4.41 9.19
C THR A 46 6.12 4.19 9.76
N PRO A 47 6.56 4.96 10.77
CA PRO A 47 7.79 4.68 11.47
C PRO A 47 7.80 3.27 12.06
N TYR A 48 8.85 2.51 11.73
CA TYR A 48 9.05 1.11 12.16
C TYR A 48 8.78 0.87 13.65
N GLU A 49 9.30 1.74 14.53
CA GLU A 49 9.14 1.61 15.99
C GLU A 49 7.67 1.67 16.44
N ILE A 50 6.86 2.50 15.80
CA ILE A 50 5.44 2.68 16.15
C ILE A 50 4.67 1.43 15.75
N LEU A 51 4.89 0.94 14.53
CA LEU A 51 4.27 -0.29 14.04
C LEU A 51 4.62 -1.49 14.93
N TYR A 52 5.90 -1.62 15.31
CA TYR A 52 6.34 -2.72 16.18
C TYR A 52 5.67 -2.66 17.55
N LYS A 53 5.60 -1.47 18.15
CA LYS A 53 4.93 -1.26 19.44
C LYS A 53 3.43 -1.49 19.36
N TYR A 54 2.78 -1.21 18.23
CA TYR A 54 1.39 -1.56 18.00
C TYR A 54 1.19 -3.07 18.09
N ILE A 55 1.92 -3.82 17.26
CA ILE A 55 1.82 -5.28 17.19
C ILE A 55 2.07 -5.90 18.57
N ALA A 56 3.09 -5.41 19.29
CA ALA A 56 3.38 -5.86 20.65
C ALA A 56 2.18 -5.64 21.60
N ASN A 57 1.56 -4.45 21.59
CA ASN A 57 0.41 -4.16 22.45
C ASN A 57 -0.85 -4.96 22.08
N ASP A 58 -1.13 -5.15 20.78
CA ASP A 58 -2.29 -5.93 20.31
C ASP A 58 -2.14 -7.42 20.65
N LEU A 59 -0.93 -7.97 20.55
CA LEU A 59 -0.62 -9.37 20.88
C LEU A 59 -0.31 -9.59 22.38
N GLY A 60 -0.48 -8.58 23.23
CA GLY A 60 -0.18 -8.69 24.67
C GLY A 60 1.29 -9.05 24.97
N SER A 61 2.19 -8.69 24.07
CA SER A 61 3.60 -9.08 24.08
C SER A 61 4.53 -7.88 24.34
N SER A 62 5.76 -8.17 24.74
CA SER A 62 6.79 -7.15 24.96
C SER A 62 7.72 -7.06 23.76
N PHE A 63 7.96 -5.83 23.29
CA PHE A 63 8.92 -5.53 22.23
C PHE A 63 10.33 -5.29 22.79
N ASN A 64 11.32 -6.01 22.25
CA ASN A 64 12.73 -5.78 22.50
C ASN A 64 13.37 -5.04 21.32
N GLU A 65 13.67 -3.76 21.51
CA GLU A 65 14.21 -2.88 20.48
C GLU A 65 15.60 -3.30 19.98
N LYS A 66 16.48 -3.75 20.89
CA LYS A 66 17.84 -4.18 20.55
C LYS A 66 17.85 -5.45 19.69
N LYS A 67 16.96 -6.39 20.01
CA LYS A 67 16.87 -7.69 19.32
C LYS A 67 15.87 -7.69 18.15
N LYS A 68 15.11 -6.59 17.97
CA LYS A 68 13.98 -6.51 17.02
C LYS A 68 13.07 -7.73 17.14
N SER A 69 12.66 -8.06 18.35
CA SER A 69 11.87 -9.26 18.64
C SER A 69 10.66 -9.00 19.54
N LEU A 70 9.63 -9.83 19.36
CA LEU A 70 8.48 -9.93 20.25
C LEU A 70 8.68 -11.11 21.20
N THR A 71 8.31 -10.94 22.46
CA THR A 71 8.27 -12.05 23.42
C THR A 71 7.16 -13.02 23.05
N GLY A 72 7.40 -14.32 23.22
CA GLY A 72 6.45 -15.37 22.90
C GLY A 72 6.50 -15.84 21.44
N THR A 73 5.74 -16.90 21.17
CA THR A 73 5.62 -17.53 19.86
C THR A 73 4.33 -17.06 19.21
N HIS A 74 4.47 -16.40 18.07
CA HIS A 74 3.35 -15.86 17.31
C HIS A 74 3.28 -16.52 15.95
N THR A 75 2.06 -16.63 15.40
CA THR A 75 1.87 -17.13 14.05
C THR A 75 1.94 -15.98 13.05
N GLN A 76 2.21 -16.32 11.79
CA GLN A 76 2.24 -15.35 10.71
C GLN A 76 0.87 -14.67 10.54
N GLU A 77 -0.21 -15.46 10.63
CA GLU A 77 -1.58 -14.97 10.51
C GLU A 77 -1.95 -13.99 11.63
N THR A 78 -1.62 -14.30 12.89
CA THR A 78 -1.91 -13.41 14.02
C THR A 78 -1.22 -12.05 13.87
N ILE A 79 0.03 -12.03 13.41
CA ILE A 79 0.78 -10.80 13.19
C ILE A 79 0.21 -10.04 11.98
N GLN A 80 -0.13 -10.74 10.90
CA GLN A 80 -0.72 -10.13 9.71
C GLN A 80 -2.06 -9.46 10.04
N ASN A 81 -2.91 -10.11 10.83
CA ASN A 81 -4.18 -9.57 11.30
C ASN A 81 -3.98 -8.32 12.18
N SER A 82 -2.96 -8.33 13.04
CA SER A 82 -2.60 -7.16 13.84
C SER A 82 -2.18 -5.97 12.98
N ILE A 83 -1.39 -6.21 11.92
CA ILE A 83 -1.00 -5.17 10.95
C ILE A 83 -2.24 -4.62 10.22
N PHE A 84 -3.19 -5.46 9.83
CA PHE A 84 -4.43 -5.00 9.19
C PHE A 84 -5.27 -4.11 10.12
N LYS A 85 -5.39 -4.45 11.40
CA LYS A 85 -6.05 -3.57 12.39
C LYS A 85 -5.36 -2.21 12.48
N TYR A 86 -4.02 -2.20 12.54
CA TYR A 86 -3.25 -0.96 12.54
C TYR A 86 -3.54 -0.11 11.30
N ILE A 87 -3.54 -0.74 10.13
CA ILE A 87 -3.79 -0.05 8.86
C ILE A 87 -5.18 0.58 8.84
N ASN A 88 -6.20 -0.15 9.28
CA ASN A 88 -7.57 0.35 9.32
C ASN A 88 -7.74 1.54 10.29
N ASP A 89 -7.06 1.50 11.44
CA ASP A 89 -7.19 2.53 12.47
C ASP A 89 -6.32 3.78 12.19
N PHE A 90 -5.15 3.61 11.59
CA PHE A 90 -4.11 4.66 11.51
C PHE A 90 -3.59 4.95 10.10
N VAL A 91 -3.80 4.10 9.10
CA VAL A 91 -3.19 4.31 7.78
C VAL A 91 -4.25 4.68 6.75
N ILE A 92 -5.44 4.08 6.82
CA ILE A 92 -6.51 4.32 5.87
C ILE A 92 -7.33 5.55 6.25
N CYS A 93 -7.59 6.41 5.27
CA CYS A 93 -8.53 7.51 5.43
C CYS A 93 -9.96 7.01 5.58
N THR A 94 -10.64 7.40 6.66
CA THR A 94 -12.06 7.09 6.91
C THR A 94 -13.02 7.69 5.89
N LYS A 95 -12.60 8.72 5.14
CA LYS A 95 -13.44 9.41 4.15
C LYS A 95 -13.33 8.79 2.76
N CYS A 96 -12.11 8.56 2.27
CA CYS A 96 -11.87 8.10 0.89
C CYS A 96 -11.26 6.70 0.77
N GLY A 97 -10.93 6.02 1.87
CA GLY A 97 -10.37 4.67 1.85
C GLY A 97 -8.92 4.59 1.35
N ILE A 98 -8.26 5.71 1.10
CA ILE A 98 -6.90 5.75 0.55
C ILE A 98 -5.87 5.76 1.70
N PRO A 99 -4.86 4.87 1.67
CA PRO A 99 -3.79 4.76 2.68
C PRO A 99 -2.71 5.86 2.60
N GLU A 100 -3.10 7.12 2.39
CA GLU A 100 -2.19 8.28 2.30
C GLU A 100 -2.49 9.30 3.40
N ILE A 101 -2.08 8.97 4.62
CA ILE A 101 -2.29 9.80 5.81
C ILE A 101 -0.97 10.38 6.32
N ASN A 102 -0.99 11.68 6.64
CA ASN A 102 0.11 12.39 7.29
C ASN A 102 -0.31 12.85 8.67
N TYR A 103 0.60 12.73 9.64
CA TYR A 103 0.35 13.13 11.01
C TYR A 103 1.03 14.45 11.37
N THR A 104 0.28 15.34 12.01
CA THR A 104 0.74 16.64 12.51
C THR A 104 0.29 16.86 13.94
N ILE A 105 1.10 17.59 14.70
CA ILE A 105 0.73 18.01 16.05
C ILE A 105 -0.27 19.15 15.91
N LYS A 106 -1.47 18.99 16.48
CA LYS A 106 -2.48 20.06 16.55
C LYS A 106 -2.32 20.87 17.83
N ASP A 107 -2.31 20.17 18.96
CA ASP A 107 -2.17 20.74 20.30
C ASP A 107 -1.19 19.92 21.13
N LYS A 108 -0.90 20.35 22.37
CA LYS A 108 0.00 19.65 23.30
C LYS A 108 -0.30 18.16 23.47
N ASN A 109 -1.56 17.75 23.37
CA ASN A 109 -2.02 16.39 23.64
C ASN A 109 -2.69 15.71 22.44
N ASN A 110 -2.91 16.42 21.33
CA ASN A 110 -3.72 15.92 20.22
C ASN A 110 -2.91 15.86 18.93
N VAL A 111 -2.99 14.70 18.27
CA VAL A 111 -2.48 14.48 16.92
C VAL A 111 -3.64 14.59 15.93
N GLU A 112 -3.40 15.32 14.85
CA GLU A 112 -4.30 15.40 13.71
C GLU A 112 -3.71 14.61 12.54
N SER A 113 -4.60 13.96 11.80
CA SER A 113 -4.30 13.23 10.58
C SER A 113 -4.85 14.00 9.38
N LYS A 114 -4.03 14.19 8.35
CA LYS A 114 -4.37 14.85 7.10
C LYS A 114 -4.22 13.86 5.95
N CYS A 115 -5.29 13.67 5.18
CA CYS A 115 -5.23 12.83 3.98
C CYS A 115 -4.62 13.61 2.80
N SER A 116 -3.61 13.02 2.14
CA SER A 116 -3.03 13.61 0.93
C SER A 116 -4.00 13.58 -0.25
N ALA A 117 -4.82 12.53 -0.35
CA ALA A 117 -5.69 12.33 -1.51
C ALA A 117 -6.93 13.24 -1.50
N CYS A 118 -7.68 13.30 -0.39
CA CYS A 118 -8.92 14.08 -0.32
C CYS A 118 -8.82 15.36 0.52
N GLY A 119 -7.69 15.62 1.17
CA GLY A 119 -7.45 16.82 1.99
C GLY A 119 -8.21 16.87 3.33
N SER A 120 -8.94 15.82 3.70
CA SER A 120 -9.68 15.81 4.98
C SER A 120 -8.74 15.78 6.18
N TYR A 121 -9.12 16.53 7.22
CA TYR A 121 -8.49 16.48 8.54
C TYR A 121 -9.34 15.63 9.48
N ASN A 122 -8.70 14.72 10.22
CA ASN A 122 -9.35 13.92 11.24
C ASN A 122 -8.51 13.90 12.52
N ILE A 123 -9.17 14.01 13.67
CA ILE A 123 -8.55 13.77 14.97
C ILE A 123 -8.59 12.26 15.22
N ILE A 124 -7.45 11.67 15.56
CA ILE A 124 -7.37 10.23 15.87
C ILE A 124 -8.24 9.96 17.10
N LYS A 125 -9.23 9.06 16.95
CA LYS A 125 -10.12 8.71 18.06
C LYS A 125 -9.46 7.67 18.96
N ASN A 126 -9.39 7.97 20.26
CA ASN A 126 -8.85 7.07 21.29
C ASN A 126 -9.92 6.08 21.78
N ASN A 127 -10.44 5.26 20.86
CA ASN A 127 -11.59 4.39 21.16
C ASN A 127 -11.25 3.25 22.13
N ASN A 128 -9.97 2.84 22.19
CA ASN A 128 -9.51 1.78 23.07
C ASN A 128 -8.15 2.14 23.68
N LYS A 129 -7.74 1.36 24.69
CA LYS A 129 -6.48 1.57 25.42
C LYS A 129 -5.24 1.45 24.53
N ILE A 130 -5.30 0.61 23.48
CA ILE A 130 -4.20 0.43 22.52
C ILE A 130 -4.04 1.70 21.69
N ASN A 131 -5.12 2.21 21.11
CA ASN A 131 -5.12 3.40 20.26
C ASN A 131 -4.67 4.62 21.04
N PHE A 132 -5.08 4.75 22.32
CA PHE A 132 -4.56 5.80 23.20
C PHE A 132 -3.04 5.74 23.35
N LYS A 133 -2.47 4.57 23.66
CA LYS A 133 -1.01 4.39 23.79
C LYS A 133 -0.28 4.72 22.49
N ILE A 134 -0.86 4.36 21.36
CA ILE A 134 -0.24 4.52 20.05
C ILE A 134 -0.30 5.97 19.59
N ASN A 135 -1.41 6.67 19.86
CA ASN A 135 -1.53 8.11 19.66
C ASN A 135 -0.49 8.88 20.49
N ASP A 136 -0.30 8.52 21.77
CA ASP A 136 0.77 9.07 22.62
C ASP A 136 2.18 8.80 22.04
N LEU A 137 2.42 7.60 21.48
CA LEU A 137 3.68 7.30 20.81
C LEU A 137 3.89 8.13 19.54
N ILE A 138 2.85 8.32 18.73
CA ILE A 138 2.89 9.17 17.54
C ILE A 138 3.20 10.61 17.94
N LEU A 139 2.53 11.15 18.97
CA LEU A 139 2.78 12.48 19.49
C LEU A 139 4.24 12.66 19.93
N LYS A 140 4.77 11.71 20.73
CA LYS A 140 6.18 11.72 21.17
C LYS A 140 7.16 11.64 20.00
N TYR A 141 6.84 10.83 18.99
CA TYR A 141 7.66 10.72 17.79
C TYR A 141 7.72 12.04 17.02
N LEU A 142 6.57 12.69 16.83
CA LEU A 142 6.48 13.98 16.14
C LEU A 142 7.20 15.10 16.92
N GLN A 143 7.08 15.11 18.24
CA GLN A 143 7.80 16.08 19.09
C GLN A 143 9.33 15.94 18.97
N LYS A 144 9.84 14.70 18.85
CA LYS A 144 11.27 14.42 18.71
C LYS A 144 11.80 14.74 17.30
N ASN A 145 11.08 14.32 16.26
CA ASN A 145 11.59 14.35 14.88
C ASN A 145 11.11 15.57 14.06
N LYS A 146 10.17 16.37 14.59
CA LYS A 146 9.49 17.51 13.94
C LYS A 146 8.67 17.18 12.69
N ASN A 147 8.93 16.06 12.02
CA ASN A 147 8.19 15.61 10.85
C ASN A 147 7.81 14.12 10.92
N TRP A 148 6.64 13.80 10.37
CA TRP A 148 6.32 12.42 10.00
C TRP A 148 7.10 12.10 8.73
N LYS A 149 8.15 11.28 8.85
CA LYS A 149 8.99 10.93 7.69
C LYS A 149 8.19 10.05 6.74
N ILE A 150 7.71 10.65 5.65
CA ILE A 150 7.06 9.94 4.56
C ILE A 150 8.13 9.69 3.50
N THR A 151 8.42 8.42 3.22
CA THR A 151 9.11 8.04 1.99
C THR A 151 8.10 8.16 0.86
N LYS A 152 8.12 9.28 0.13
CA LYS A 152 7.20 9.63 -0.98
C LYS A 152 7.15 8.63 -2.17
N GLY A 153 7.68 7.42 -2.04
CA GLY A 153 7.85 6.48 -3.15
C GLY A 153 7.47 5.03 -2.89
N ASN A 154 6.98 4.65 -1.71
CA ASN A 154 6.90 3.22 -1.37
C ASN A 154 5.51 2.61 -1.29
N MET A 155 4.46 3.30 -1.76
CA MET A 155 3.29 2.56 -2.21
C MET A 155 3.55 2.12 -3.64
N ILE A 156 3.99 0.87 -3.78
CA ILE A 156 4.25 0.19 -5.06
C ILE A 156 3.06 0.49 -5.96
N LEU A 157 3.29 1.36 -6.94
CA LEU A 157 2.34 1.55 -8.01
C LEU A 157 2.45 0.29 -8.85
N LEU A 158 1.34 -0.21 -9.41
CA LEU A 158 1.34 -1.42 -10.24
C LEU A 158 2.41 -1.41 -11.36
N LYS A 159 2.92 -0.22 -11.72
CA LYS A 159 4.02 0.00 -12.66
C LYS A 159 5.43 -0.40 -12.16
N ASP A 160 5.60 -0.57 -10.85
CA ASP A 160 6.87 -0.96 -10.23
C ASP A 160 6.95 -2.49 -10.04
N TYR A 161 5.89 -3.22 -10.43
CA TYR A 161 6.01 -4.62 -10.83
C TYR A 161 6.79 -4.67 -12.13
N GLY A 162 8.08 -5.00 -12.01
CA GLY A 162 8.88 -5.37 -13.18
C GLY A 162 8.21 -6.51 -13.97
N PRO A 163 8.53 -6.66 -15.27
CA PRO A 163 7.87 -7.57 -16.22
C PRO A 163 7.99 -9.07 -15.87
N GLU A 164 8.64 -9.44 -14.77
CA GLU A 164 9.03 -10.81 -14.45
C GLU A 164 7.88 -11.75 -14.05
N ILE A 165 6.67 -11.24 -13.76
CA ILE A 165 5.51 -12.10 -13.44
C ILE A 165 4.57 -12.32 -14.63
N PHE A 166 4.59 -11.45 -15.66
CA PHE A 166 3.66 -11.52 -16.80
C PHE A 166 4.33 -11.66 -18.17
N GLY A 167 5.67 -11.69 -18.24
CA GLY A 167 6.40 -11.69 -19.51
C GLY A 167 5.97 -12.80 -20.49
N GLN A 168 5.55 -13.98 -20.02
CA GLN A 168 5.15 -15.06 -20.92
C GLN A 168 3.70 -15.00 -21.41
N GLU A 169 2.80 -14.30 -20.70
CA GLU A 169 1.39 -14.19 -21.10
C GLU A 169 1.14 -12.96 -21.98
N VAL A 170 1.88 -11.86 -21.73
CA VAL A 170 1.76 -10.62 -22.51
C VAL A 170 2.36 -10.78 -23.91
N ASP A 171 3.46 -11.52 -24.06
CA ASP A 171 4.06 -11.79 -25.36
C ASP A 171 3.13 -12.64 -26.26
N LYS A 172 2.43 -13.63 -25.67
CA LYS A 172 1.44 -14.45 -26.39
C LYS A 172 0.21 -13.66 -26.82
N LEU A 173 -0.29 -12.79 -25.94
CA LEU A 173 -1.43 -11.91 -26.26
C LEU A 173 -1.05 -10.88 -27.34
N ASN A 174 0.18 -10.37 -27.33
CA ASN A 174 0.65 -9.43 -28.35
C ASN A 174 0.87 -10.11 -29.71
N GLU A 175 1.32 -11.36 -29.76
CA GLU A 175 1.39 -12.15 -31.01
C GLU A 175 0.00 -12.47 -31.58
N GLU A 176 -1.00 -12.71 -30.73
CA GLU A 176 -2.38 -12.91 -31.18
C GLU A 176 -2.97 -11.61 -31.75
N ILE A 177 -2.75 -10.46 -31.10
CA ILE A 177 -3.25 -9.15 -31.54
C ILE A 177 -2.60 -8.70 -32.87
N THR A 178 -1.29 -8.89 -33.05
CA THR A 178 -0.61 -8.54 -34.31
C THR A 178 -1.06 -9.41 -35.48
N SER A 179 -1.42 -10.67 -35.24
CA SER A 179 -1.95 -11.57 -36.26
C SER A 179 -3.38 -11.22 -36.73
N ASP A 180 -4.14 -10.53 -35.88
CA ASP A 180 -5.49 -10.06 -36.18
C ASP A 180 -5.48 -8.68 -36.85
N GLU A 181 -4.52 -7.80 -36.52
CA GLU A 181 -4.34 -6.51 -37.22
C GLU A 181 -3.86 -6.69 -38.67
N GLU A 182 -2.99 -7.67 -38.96
CA GLU A 182 -2.58 -8.00 -40.34
C GLU A 182 -3.71 -8.59 -41.20
N LYS A 183 -4.75 -9.17 -40.59
CA LYS A 183 -5.95 -9.63 -41.33
C LYS A 183 -6.90 -8.48 -41.66
N ILE A 184 -6.88 -7.41 -40.89
CA ILE A 184 -7.76 -6.25 -41.10
C ILE A 184 -7.21 -5.36 -42.22
N THR A 185 -5.89 -5.16 -42.29
CA THR A 185 -5.26 -4.29 -43.30
C THR A 185 -5.27 -4.85 -44.72
N ASN A 186 -5.43 -6.17 -44.90
CA ASN A 186 -5.44 -6.82 -46.21
C ASN A 186 -6.82 -6.84 -46.92
N ASN A 187 -7.88 -6.33 -46.29
CA ASN A 187 -9.25 -6.37 -46.87
C ASN A 187 -9.72 -5.04 -47.48
N ASP A 188 -8.97 -3.95 -47.36
CA ASP A 188 -9.41 -2.60 -47.78
C ASP A 188 -8.81 -2.11 -49.13
N GLU A 189 -8.01 -2.92 -49.84
CA GLU A 189 -7.41 -2.52 -51.13
C GLU A 189 -8.26 -2.84 -52.39
N GLU A 190 -9.39 -3.54 -52.30
CA GLU A 190 -10.26 -3.78 -53.45
C GLU A 190 -11.56 -2.98 -53.41
N LYS A 191 -11.48 -1.67 -53.66
CA LYS A 191 -12.55 -0.90 -54.35
C LYS A 191 -12.09 0.51 -54.78
N THR A 192 -11.26 0.56 -55.81
CA THR A 192 -11.23 1.68 -56.74
C THR A 192 -11.96 1.29 -58.02
N THR A 193 -12.90 2.11 -58.51
CA THR A 193 -12.77 2.82 -59.80
C THR A 193 -14.09 3.43 -60.30
N SER A 194 -13.91 4.50 -61.07
CA SER A 194 -14.82 5.30 -61.91
C SER A 194 -15.50 6.49 -61.25
N ASN A 195 -15.48 7.71 -61.80
CA ASN A 195 -14.74 8.32 -62.93
C ASN A 195 -14.80 9.86 -62.75
N VAL A 196 -13.86 10.56 -63.41
CA VAL A 196 -13.61 12.00 -63.38
C VAL A 196 -14.46 12.74 -64.45
N GLU A 197 -14.48 14.08 -64.33
CA GLU A 197 -14.79 15.14 -65.33
C GLU A 197 -16.24 15.67 -65.30
N ASP A 198 -16.56 16.96 -65.42
CA ASP A 198 -15.86 18.26 -65.41
C ASP A 198 -16.97 19.36 -65.39
N ASP A 199 -16.56 20.63 -65.35
CA ASP A 199 -17.31 21.87 -65.72
C ASP A 199 -17.91 22.79 -64.64
N PHE A 200 -17.28 23.99 -64.52
CA PHE A 200 -17.83 25.36 -64.62
C PHE A 200 -19.23 25.64 -64.00
N ASN A 201 -19.52 26.68 -63.20
CA ASN A 201 -19.12 28.10 -63.22
C ASN A 201 -19.71 28.79 -61.95
N PRO A 202 -19.26 30.00 -61.54
CA PRO A 202 -19.58 30.65 -60.28
C PRO A 202 -20.71 31.69 -60.38
N PHE A 203 -21.20 32.14 -59.22
CA PHE A 203 -22.13 33.26 -58.98
C PHE A 203 -23.50 33.18 -59.66
N THR A 204 -24.53 32.93 -58.86
CA THR A 204 -25.74 33.79 -58.80
C THR A 204 -26.39 33.67 -57.44
#